data_AF-A0A0J6RYQ2-F1
#
_entry.id   AF-A0A0J6RYQ2-F1
#
_cell.length_a   1.000
_cell.length_b   1.000
_cell.length_c   1.000
_cell.angle_alpha   90.00
_cell.angle_beta   90.00
_cell.angle_gamma   90.00
#
_symmetry.space_group_name_H-M   'P 1'
#
loop_
_entity.id
_entity.type
_entity.pdbx_description
1 polymer ?
#
loop_
_entity_poly.entity_id
_entity_poly.type
_entity_poly.pdbx_seq_one_letter_code
_entity_poly.pdbx_strand_id
1 'polypeptide(L)'
;MREGGLRAFRADAGHVGRSIAALKLYLTLVVSQDERSAPGDPIVLSYERIAALSGLSDPLICSGKKALLDQGLVATSSERQGRTIVYRLCGPHAATDLALLPHGPRGAERIAALHALTCRKAPNLAVLKLGLLLGAGADAAGLAALDIDSAADLTSLSHVKVVAALAAAQDLGLAAPAGDRMRPADGRLLRLLPLR
;
A
#
# COMPACT_ATOMS: atom_id res chain seq x y z
N MET A 1 -2.14 -21.29 12.83
CA MET A 1 -1.47 -20.15 12.15
C MET A 1 -2.54 -19.14 11.78
N ARG A 2 -2.49 -17.90 12.32
CA ARG A 2 -3.47 -16.88 11.94
C ARG A 2 -3.16 -16.39 10.52
N GLU A 3 -4.13 -16.45 9.62
CA GLU A 3 -4.13 -15.62 8.41
C GLU A 3 -4.01 -14.17 8.85
N GLY A 4 -2.90 -13.51 8.51
CA GLY A 4 -2.59 -12.16 8.97
C GLY A 4 -1.75 -11.40 7.94
N GLY A 5 -1.62 -10.09 8.13
CA GLY A 5 -0.89 -9.22 7.20
C GLY A 5 -1.54 -9.18 5.81
N LEU A 6 -0.72 -9.16 4.75
CA LEU A 6 -1.22 -9.05 3.37
C LEU A 6 -2.06 -10.26 2.93
N ARG A 7 -1.93 -11.42 3.59
CA ARG A 7 -2.73 -12.62 3.31
C ARG A 7 -4.21 -12.43 3.60
N ALA A 8 -4.56 -11.60 4.59
CA ALA A 8 -5.95 -11.36 4.98
C ALA A 8 -6.77 -10.60 3.93
N PHE A 9 -6.12 -9.98 2.93
CA PHE A 9 -6.79 -9.27 1.84
C PHE A 9 -7.03 -10.22 0.68
N ARG A 10 -8.28 -10.61 0.47
CA ARG A 10 -8.64 -11.72 -0.41
C ARG A 10 -9.09 -11.25 -1.79
N ALA A 11 -8.79 -12.07 -2.81
CA ALA A 11 -9.12 -11.79 -4.21
C ALA A 11 -10.43 -12.46 -4.68
N ASP A 12 -11.10 -13.23 -3.84
CA ASP A 12 -12.34 -13.91 -4.20
C ASP A 12 -13.54 -12.96 -4.33
N ALA A 13 -14.57 -13.46 -5.02
CA ALA A 13 -15.81 -12.75 -5.26
C ALA A 13 -16.44 -12.34 -3.91
N GLY A 14 -16.86 -11.08 -3.81
CA GLY A 14 -17.38 -10.48 -2.58
C GLY A 14 -16.33 -9.78 -1.71
N HIS A 15 -15.05 -10.14 -1.80
CA HIS A 15 -13.99 -9.53 -1.00
C HIS A 15 -13.07 -8.60 -1.79
N VAL A 16 -12.84 -8.89 -3.08
CA VAL A 16 -11.84 -8.19 -3.92
C VAL A 16 -11.96 -6.66 -3.87
N GLY A 17 -13.18 -6.11 -3.97
CA GLY A 17 -13.37 -4.66 -3.96
C GLY A 17 -13.06 -4.01 -2.62
N ARG A 18 -13.47 -4.68 -1.52
CA ARG A 18 -13.15 -4.26 -0.15
C ARG A 18 -11.65 -4.33 0.11
N SER A 19 -10.99 -5.40 -0.32
CA SER A 19 -9.56 -5.60 -0.13
C SER A 19 -8.72 -4.60 -0.90
N ILE A 20 -9.06 -4.33 -2.17
CA ILE A 20 -8.38 -3.28 -2.95
C ILE A 20 -8.60 -1.91 -2.32
N ALA A 21 -9.84 -1.59 -1.92
CA ALA A 21 -10.14 -0.32 -1.26
C ALA A 21 -9.35 -0.13 0.04
N ALA A 22 -9.21 -1.20 0.83
CA ALA A 22 -8.43 -1.17 2.06
C ALA A 22 -6.95 -0.88 1.79
N LEU A 23 -6.31 -1.60 0.86
CA LEU A 23 -4.89 -1.38 0.58
C LEU A 23 -4.61 -0.02 -0.08
N LYS A 24 -5.52 0.47 -0.94
CA LYS A 24 -5.44 1.82 -1.49
C LYS A 24 -5.56 2.89 -0.39
N LEU A 25 -6.51 2.72 0.53
CA LEU A 25 -6.66 3.62 1.67
C LEU A 25 -5.41 3.58 2.56
N TYR A 26 -4.87 2.39 2.83
CA TYR A 26 -3.66 2.26 3.64
C TYR A 26 -2.46 2.97 3.01
N LEU A 27 -2.20 2.77 1.71
CA LEU A 27 -1.16 3.51 0.99
C LEU A 27 -1.40 5.02 1.02
N THR A 28 -2.65 5.45 0.88
CA THR A 28 -3.02 6.88 0.97
C THR A 28 -2.67 7.47 2.34
N LEU A 29 -2.90 6.72 3.41
CA LEU A 29 -2.54 7.13 4.77
C LEU A 29 -1.02 7.21 4.93
N VAL A 30 -0.29 6.17 4.51
CA VAL A 30 1.18 6.11 4.60
C VAL A 30 1.82 7.31 3.90
N VAL A 31 1.44 7.60 2.65
CA VAL A 31 2.03 8.72 1.91
C VAL A 31 1.58 10.10 2.41
N SER A 32 0.51 10.14 3.21
CA SER A 32 0.01 11.37 3.85
C SER A 32 0.61 11.61 5.24
N GLN A 33 1.43 10.68 5.76
CA GLN A 33 2.26 10.99 6.92
C GLN A 33 3.28 12.05 6.54
N ASP A 34 3.51 13.03 7.43
CA ASP A 34 4.61 13.97 7.21
C ASP A 34 5.94 13.19 7.33
N GLU A 35 6.91 13.50 6.49
CA GLU A 35 8.27 12.93 6.60
C GLU A 35 8.91 13.21 7.97
N ARG A 36 8.43 14.23 8.68
CA ARG A 36 8.85 14.57 10.05
C ARG A 36 7.98 13.93 11.14
N SER A 37 6.92 13.22 10.76
CA SER A 37 6.04 12.57 11.73
C SER A 37 6.76 11.41 12.41
N ALA A 38 6.65 11.37 13.72
CA ALA A 38 7.11 10.22 14.49
C ALA A 38 6.20 9.01 14.20
N PRO A 39 6.72 7.78 14.32
CA PRO A 39 5.90 6.58 14.29
C PRO A 39 4.70 6.68 15.23
N GLY A 40 3.49 6.57 14.68
CA GLY A 40 2.23 6.63 15.44
C GLY A 40 1.58 8.01 15.51
N ASP A 41 2.17 9.02 14.89
CA ASP A 41 1.55 10.35 14.76
C ASP A 41 0.18 10.28 14.04
N PRO A 42 -0.75 11.15 14.43
CA PRO A 42 -2.08 11.19 13.83
C PRO A 42 -2.03 11.70 12.39
N ILE A 43 -2.70 10.98 11.49
CA ILE A 43 -2.94 11.38 10.11
C ILE A 43 -4.36 11.93 10.04
N VAL A 44 -4.51 13.20 9.69
CA VAL A 44 -5.82 13.87 9.63
C VAL A 44 -6.22 14.06 8.17
N LEU A 45 -7.26 13.34 7.72
CA LEU A 45 -7.75 13.45 6.34
C LEU A 45 -9.28 13.54 6.28
N SER A 46 -9.80 14.31 5.33
CA SER A 46 -11.22 14.29 4.96
C SER A 46 -11.51 13.17 3.96
N TYR A 47 -12.79 12.78 3.83
CA TYR A 47 -13.23 11.85 2.77
C TYR A 47 -12.91 12.38 1.38
N GLU A 48 -13.14 13.67 1.15
CA GLU A 48 -12.83 14.34 -0.11
C GLU A 48 -11.34 14.19 -0.45
N ARG A 49 -10.45 14.42 0.52
CA ARG A 49 -9.02 14.29 0.30
C ARG A 49 -8.60 12.84 0.03
N ILE A 50 -9.18 11.88 0.76
CA ILE A 50 -8.96 10.45 0.52
C ILE A 50 -9.43 10.08 -0.90
N ALA A 51 -10.62 10.53 -1.31
CA ALA A 51 -11.18 10.26 -2.62
C ALA A 51 -10.31 10.87 -3.74
N ALA A 52 -9.85 12.10 -3.56
CA ALA A 52 -8.97 12.78 -4.52
C ALA A 52 -7.65 12.02 -4.71
N LEU A 53 -6.98 11.65 -3.61
CA LEU A 53 -5.71 10.92 -3.65
C LEU A 53 -5.86 9.50 -4.21
N SER A 54 -6.85 8.75 -3.73
CA SER A 54 -6.94 7.30 -3.96
C SER A 54 -7.89 6.91 -5.11
N GLY A 55 -8.79 7.78 -5.53
CA GLY A 55 -9.86 7.47 -6.47
C GLY A 55 -10.92 6.52 -5.89
N LEU A 56 -11.04 6.46 -4.57
CA LEU A 56 -12.08 5.70 -3.89
C LEU A 56 -13.33 6.56 -3.71
N SER A 57 -14.50 5.98 -3.97
CA SER A 57 -15.79 6.55 -3.58
C SER A 57 -16.07 6.35 -2.08
N ASP A 58 -16.92 7.17 -1.47
CA ASP A 58 -17.29 7.08 -0.05
C ASP A 58 -17.67 5.66 0.44
N PRO A 59 -18.49 4.87 -0.29
CA PRO A 59 -18.79 3.49 0.14
C PRO A 59 -17.55 2.59 0.21
N LEU A 60 -16.60 2.78 -0.71
CA LEU A 60 -15.34 2.04 -0.74
C LEU A 60 -14.38 2.51 0.35
N ILE A 61 -14.37 3.82 0.67
CA ILE A 61 -13.62 4.35 1.81
C ILE A 61 -14.15 3.74 3.12
N CYS A 62 -15.47 3.71 3.31
CA CYS A 62 -16.11 3.08 4.47
C CYS A 62 -15.74 1.60 4.60
N SER A 63 -15.90 0.83 3.52
CA SER A 63 -15.64 -0.61 3.49
C SER A 63 -14.15 -0.93 3.68
N GLY A 64 -13.28 -0.18 3.02
CA GLY A 64 -11.82 -0.29 3.16
C GLY A 64 -11.36 0.06 4.57
N LYS A 65 -11.85 1.16 5.14
CA LYS A 65 -11.58 1.56 6.53
C LYS A 65 -11.98 0.45 7.50
N LYS A 66 -13.18 -0.12 7.36
CA LYS A 66 -13.62 -1.23 8.20
C LYS A 66 -12.66 -2.42 8.08
N ALA A 67 -12.21 -2.76 6.88
CA ALA A 67 -11.22 -3.82 6.70
C ALA A 67 -9.90 -3.53 7.44
N LEU A 68 -9.37 -2.32 7.35
CA LEU A 68 -8.13 -1.94 8.03
C LEU A 68 -8.27 -1.99 9.56
N LEU A 69 -9.42 -1.54 10.11
CA LEU A 69 -9.75 -1.63 11.53
C LEU A 69 -9.87 -3.10 11.98
N ASP A 70 -10.63 -3.92 11.24
CA ASP A 70 -10.84 -5.34 11.55
C ASP A 70 -9.50 -6.12 11.54
N GLN A 71 -8.52 -5.68 10.72
CA GLN A 71 -7.16 -6.25 10.66
C GLN A 71 -6.17 -5.61 11.63
N GLY A 72 -6.59 -4.60 12.41
CA GLY A 72 -5.72 -3.90 13.36
C GLY A 72 -4.55 -3.14 12.72
N LEU A 73 -4.64 -2.80 11.43
CA LEU A 73 -3.60 -2.05 10.70
C LEU A 73 -3.72 -0.54 10.90
N VAL A 74 -4.90 -0.09 11.28
CA VAL A 74 -5.21 1.32 11.53
C VAL A 74 -6.10 1.40 12.76
N ALA A 75 -5.95 2.47 13.53
CA ALA A 75 -6.91 2.92 14.54
C ALA A 75 -7.47 4.28 14.12
N THR A 76 -8.69 4.58 14.57
CA THR A 76 -9.29 5.92 14.39
C THR A 76 -9.72 6.47 15.74
N SER A 77 -9.48 7.76 15.97
CA SER A 77 -10.07 8.44 17.13
C SER A 77 -11.56 8.68 16.89
N SER A 78 -12.37 8.60 17.95
CA SER A 78 -13.78 9.00 17.95
C SER A 78 -13.95 10.52 17.83
N GLU A 79 -12.90 11.27 18.13
CA GLU A 79 -12.88 12.73 18.04
C GLU A 79 -12.82 13.16 16.57
N ARG A 80 -13.99 13.49 16.01
CA ARG A 80 -14.09 14.14 14.69
C ARG A 80 -13.83 15.62 14.87
N GLN A 81 -12.66 16.10 14.43
CA GLN A 81 -12.45 17.54 14.27
C GLN A 81 -13.16 18.01 12.98
N GLY A 82 -14.47 18.19 13.06
CA GLY A 82 -15.29 18.61 11.91
C GLY A 82 -15.45 17.51 10.84
N ARG A 83 -15.04 17.81 9.59
CA ARG A 83 -15.18 16.93 8.41
C ARG A 83 -14.00 15.96 8.20
N THR A 84 -13.02 15.96 9.09
CA THR A 84 -11.84 15.09 8.99
C THR A 84 -11.91 13.91 9.95
N ILE A 85 -11.16 12.86 9.63
CA ILE A 85 -10.94 11.69 10.48
C ILE A 85 -9.47 11.66 10.87
N VAL A 86 -9.25 11.39 12.15
CA VAL A 86 -7.92 11.15 12.71
C VAL A 86 -7.63 9.65 12.64
N TYR A 87 -6.67 9.28 11.82
CA TYR A 87 -6.15 7.92 11.68
C TYR A 87 -4.81 7.78 12.40
N ARG A 88 -4.49 6.58 12.86
CA ARG A 88 -3.15 6.18 13.29
C ARG A 88 -2.82 4.84 12.66
N LEU A 89 -1.63 4.71 12.10
CA LEU A 89 -1.15 3.41 11.62
C LEU A 89 -0.76 2.55 12.82
N CYS A 90 -1.15 1.27 12.79
CA CYS A 90 -0.94 0.32 13.88
C CYS A 90 -0.04 -0.82 13.42
N GLY A 91 0.82 -1.31 14.32
CA GLY A 91 1.70 -2.45 14.09
C GLY A 91 3.18 -2.12 14.38
N PRO A 92 4.01 -3.12 14.70
CA PRO A 92 5.38 -2.93 15.22
C PRO A 92 6.35 -2.26 14.24
N HIS A 93 6.01 -2.18 12.95
CA HIS A 93 6.83 -1.59 11.88
C HIS A 93 6.06 -0.58 11.01
N ALA A 94 4.82 -0.24 11.39
CA ALA A 94 3.83 0.40 10.51
C ALA A 94 4.18 1.82 10.06
N ALA A 95 5.18 2.46 10.69
CA ALA A 95 5.61 3.82 10.36
C ALA A 95 7.13 3.96 10.20
N THR A 96 7.90 2.86 10.28
CA THR A 96 9.36 2.91 10.10
C THR A 96 9.76 2.27 8.78
N ASP A 97 9.16 1.13 8.44
CA ASP A 97 9.51 0.37 7.24
C ASP A 97 8.82 0.93 5.99
N LEU A 98 7.57 1.36 6.11
CA LEU A 98 6.82 1.97 5.01
C LEU A 98 7.03 3.49 4.88
N ALA A 99 7.63 4.14 5.87
CA ALA A 99 8.03 5.56 5.79
C ALA A 99 9.19 5.78 4.81
N LEU A 100 9.79 4.69 4.33
CA LEU A 100 10.79 4.70 3.26
C LEU A 100 10.15 4.59 1.87
N LEU A 101 8.81 4.47 1.78
CA LEU A 101 8.13 4.64 0.51
C LEU A 101 8.42 6.06 0.01
N PRO A 102 9.01 6.21 -1.17
CA PRO A 102 9.35 7.52 -1.67
C PRO A 102 8.06 8.35 -1.80
N HIS A 103 8.04 9.49 -1.11
CA HIS A 103 6.91 10.40 -1.17
C HIS A 103 6.95 11.18 -2.48
N GLY A 104 5.82 11.26 -3.18
CA GLY A 104 5.64 12.22 -4.27
C GLY A 104 5.65 13.66 -3.74
N PRO A 105 5.73 14.66 -4.63
CA PRO A 105 5.72 16.07 -4.22
C PRO A 105 4.52 16.38 -3.32
N ARG A 106 4.76 17.07 -2.19
CA ARG A 106 3.71 17.50 -1.25
C ARG A 106 2.64 18.28 -2.00
N GLY A 107 1.38 17.96 -1.74
CA GLY A 107 0.23 18.64 -2.36
C GLY A 107 -0.34 17.97 -3.61
N ALA A 108 0.11 16.76 -3.97
CA ALA A 108 -0.52 15.98 -5.04
C ALA A 108 -2.04 15.94 -4.85
N GLU A 109 -2.81 16.40 -5.85
CA GLU A 109 -4.28 16.34 -5.81
C GLU A 109 -4.77 14.90 -5.96
N ARG A 110 -3.96 14.05 -6.59
CA ARG A 110 -4.30 12.71 -7.03
C ARG A 110 -3.05 11.86 -7.14
N ILE A 111 -3.14 10.60 -6.69
CA ILE A 111 -2.09 9.60 -6.93
C ILE A 111 -2.48 8.76 -8.14
N ALA A 112 -1.82 8.97 -9.28
CA ALA A 112 -2.22 8.43 -10.57
C ALA A 112 -2.30 6.89 -10.57
N ALA A 113 -1.29 6.24 -9.98
CA ALA A 113 -1.22 4.78 -9.90
C ALA A 113 -2.36 4.18 -9.07
N LEU A 114 -2.75 4.82 -7.95
CA LEU A 114 -3.89 4.35 -7.16
C LEU A 114 -5.19 4.44 -7.95
N HIS A 115 -5.39 5.53 -8.72
CA HIS A 115 -6.57 5.66 -9.57
C HIS A 115 -6.62 4.62 -10.69
N ALA A 116 -5.48 4.27 -11.28
CA ALA A 116 -5.40 3.22 -12.30
C ALA A 116 -5.78 1.83 -11.74
N LEU A 117 -5.48 1.59 -10.46
CA LEU A 117 -5.82 0.36 -9.73
C LEU A 117 -7.30 0.36 -9.30
N THR A 118 -8.19 0.08 -10.25
CA THR A 118 -9.63 -0.08 -9.99
C THR A 118 -9.93 -1.20 -8.97
N CYS A 119 -10.98 -1.02 -8.16
CA CYS A 119 -11.41 -1.99 -7.14
C CYS A 119 -12.18 -3.21 -7.69
N ARG A 120 -12.15 -3.46 -9.01
CA ARG A 120 -12.95 -4.53 -9.64
C ARG A 120 -12.10 -5.67 -10.19
N LYS A 121 -10.78 -5.52 -10.22
CA LYS A 121 -9.87 -6.47 -10.87
C LYS A 121 -8.94 -7.11 -9.86
N ALA A 122 -9.05 -8.44 -9.68
CA ALA A 122 -8.17 -9.20 -8.80
C ALA A 122 -6.67 -8.98 -9.06
N PRO A 123 -6.18 -8.82 -10.30
CA PRO A 123 -4.78 -8.47 -10.55
C PRO A 123 -4.32 -7.17 -9.87
N ASN A 124 -5.20 -6.18 -9.73
CA ASN A 124 -4.86 -4.92 -9.06
C ASN A 124 -4.58 -5.12 -7.57
N LEU A 125 -5.24 -6.11 -6.94
CA LEU A 125 -4.95 -6.47 -5.56
C LEU A 125 -3.52 -7.03 -5.43
N ALA A 126 -3.09 -7.84 -6.39
CA ALA A 126 -1.75 -8.40 -6.40
C ALA A 126 -0.68 -7.30 -6.51
N VAL A 127 -0.91 -6.28 -7.37
CA VAL A 127 -0.03 -5.10 -7.49
C VAL A 127 0.07 -4.35 -6.16
N LEU A 128 -1.06 -4.10 -5.49
CA LEU A 128 -1.07 -3.38 -4.20
C LEU A 128 -0.36 -4.16 -3.09
N LYS A 129 -0.57 -5.47 -3.01
CA LYS A 129 0.14 -6.33 -2.06
C LYS A 129 1.65 -6.30 -2.31
N LEU A 130 2.06 -6.43 -3.57
CA LEU A 130 3.47 -6.41 -3.93
C LEU A 130 4.10 -5.04 -3.64
N GLY A 131 3.42 -3.94 -3.96
CA GLY A 131 3.90 -2.59 -3.65
C GLY A 131 4.10 -2.35 -2.15
N LEU A 132 3.17 -2.82 -1.32
CA LEU A 132 3.31 -2.73 0.14
C LEU A 132 4.43 -3.63 0.68
N LEU A 133 4.57 -4.84 0.14
CA LEU A 133 5.66 -5.74 0.53
C LEU A 133 7.03 -5.14 0.20
N LEU A 134 7.19 -4.62 -1.02
CA LEU A 134 8.42 -3.96 -1.45
C LEU A 134 8.68 -2.71 -0.61
N GLY A 135 7.65 -1.91 -0.34
CA GLY A 135 7.75 -0.73 0.51
C GLY A 135 8.30 -1.06 1.89
N ALA A 136 7.79 -2.12 2.52
CA ALA A 136 8.25 -2.53 3.83
C ALA A 136 9.68 -3.10 3.84
N GLY A 137 10.17 -3.60 2.70
CA GLY A 137 11.53 -4.13 2.56
C GLY A 137 12.51 -3.15 1.90
N ALA A 138 12.10 -1.92 1.63
CA ALA A 138 12.94 -0.94 0.96
C ALA A 138 13.90 -0.26 1.94
N ASP A 139 15.10 0.07 1.46
CA ASP A 139 16.04 0.91 2.20
C ASP A 139 15.72 2.41 2.03
N ALA A 140 16.52 3.27 2.68
CA ALA A 140 16.37 4.73 2.58
C ALA A 140 16.60 5.31 1.17
N ALA A 141 17.20 4.55 0.25
CA ALA A 141 17.32 4.91 -1.16
C ALA A 141 16.13 4.40 -2.01
N GLY A 142 15.14 3.77 -1.37
CA GLY A 142 13.99 3.16 -2.01
C GLY A 142 14.33 1.87 -2.76
N LEU A 143 15.46 1.22 -2.46
CA LEU A 143 15.84 -0.06 -3.05
C LEU A 143 15.27 -1.21 -2.24
N ALA A 144 14.56 -2.11 -2.89
CA ALA A 144 13.98 -3.32 -2.30
C ALA A 144 14.44 -4.56 -3.06
N ALA A 145 14.88 -5.58 -2.32
CA ALA A 145 15.11 -6.91 -2.89
C ALA A 145 13.79 -7.68 -2.94
N LEU A 146 13.49 -8.29 -4.08
CA LEU A 146 12.34 -9.15 -4.26
C LEU A 146 12.79 -10.59 -4.46
N ASP A 147 12.53 -11.41 -3.45
CA ASP A 147 12.48 -12.86 -3.56
C ASP A 147 11.05 -13.30 -3.91
N ILE A 148 10.90 -14.11 -4.96
CA ILE A 148 9.58 -14.50 -5.48
C ILE A 148 8.89 -15.47 -4.53
N ASP A 149 9.64 -16.38 -3.90
CA ASP A 149 9.09 -17.42 -3.02
C ASP A 149 8.56 -16.77 -1.74
N SER A 150 9.38 -15.93 -1.09
CA SER A 150 8.97 -15.14 0.07
C SER A 150 7.78 -14.23 -0.25
N ALA A 151 7.77 -13.60 -1.43
CA ALA A 151 6.65 -12.74 -1.84
C ALA A 151 5.36 -13.54 -2.05
N ALA A 152 5.43 -14.69 -2.72
CA ALA A 152 4.32 -15.59 -2.93
C ALA A 152 3.72 -16.03 -1.59
N ASP A 153 4.59 -16.44 -0.66
CA ASP A 153 4.22 -16.81 0.69
C ASP A 153 3.55 -15.65 1.42
N LEU A 154 4.21 -14.51 1.58
CA LEU A 154 3.71 -13.39 2.40
C LEU A 154 2.41 -12.77 1.86
N THR A 155 2.13 -12.94 0.56
CA THR A 155 0.94 -12.35 -0.09
C THR A 155 -0.15 -13.38 -0.41
N SER A 156 0.13 -14.68 -0.28
CA SER A 156 -0.70 -15.79 -0.79
C SER A 156 -0.99 -15.68 -2.29
N LEU A 157 -0.02 -15.20 -3.06
CA LEU A 157 -0.06 -15.16 -4.52
C LEU A 157 0.74 -16.34 -5.08
N SER A 158 0.37 -16.84 -6.26
CA SER A 158 1.24 -17.76 -7.00
C SER A 158 2.42 -17.01 -7.60
N HIS A 159 3.51 -17.71 -7.93
CA HIS A 159 4.72 -17.09 -8.51
C HIS A 159 4.38 -16.34 -9.81
N VAL A 160 3.52 -16.93 -10.65
CA VAL A 160 3.02 -16.29 -11.88
C VAL A 160 2.31 -14.97 -11.57
N LYS A 161 1.51 -14.91 -10.50
CA LYS A 161 0.83 -13.68 -10.09
C LYS A 161 1.78 -12.65 -9.49
N VAL A 162 2.83 -13.07 -8.79
CA VAL A 162 3.89 -12.18 -8.30
C VAL A 162 4.63 -11.54 -9.48
N VAL A 163 5.04 -12.33 -10.46
CA VAL A 163 5.73 -11.84 -11.66
C VAL A 163 4.83 -10.90 -12.48
N ALA A 164 3.57 -11.26 -12.68
CA ALA A 164 2.61 -10.42 -13.38
C ALA A 164 2.32 -9.11 -12.62
N ALA A 165 2.23 -9.17 -11.29
CA ALA A 165 2.05 -7.97 -10.45
C ALA A 165 3.28 -7.06 -10.50
N LEU A 166 4.49 -7.62 -10.58
CA LEU A 166 5.71 -6.85 -10.73
C LEU A 166 5.73 -6.10 -12.07
N ALA A 167 5.43 -6.78 -13.18
CA ALA A 167 5.37 -6.15 -14.49
C ALA A 167 4.34 -5.02 -14.50
N ALA A 168 3.13 -5.27 -13.98
CA ALA A 168 2.09 -4.25 -13.87
C ALA A 168 2.49 -3.08 -12.94
N ALA A 169 3.23 -3.34 -11.86
CA ALA A 169 3.76 -2.28 -11.00
C ALA A 169 4.78 -1.41 -11.74
N GLN A 170 5.61 -2.01 -12.59
CA GLN A 170 6.57 -1.27 -13.42
C GLN A 170 5.86 -0.42 -14.49
N ASP A 171 4.85 -0.98 -15.16
CA ASP A 171 4.04 -0.25 -16.16
C ASP A 171 3.30 0.95 -15.54
N LEU A 172 2.87 0.81 -14.28
CA LEU A 172 2.22 1.89 -13.52
C LEU A 172 3.21 2.89 -12.92
N GLY A 173 4.52 2.70 -13.11
CA GLY A 173 5.54 3.57 -12.55
C GLY A 173 5.62 3.53 -11.02
N LEU A 174 5.29 2.38 -10.41
CA LEU A 174 5.42 2.14 -8.97
C LEU A 174 6.79 1.58 -8.59
N ALA A 175 7.43 0.87 -9.52
CA ALA A 175 8.76 0.30 -9.35
C ALA A 175 9.53 0.36 -10.67
N ALA A 176 10.85 0.39 -10.58
CA ALA A 176 11.75 0.25 -11.71
C ALA A 176 12.81 -0.80 -11.37
N PRO A 177 13.37 -1.51 -12.36
CA PRO A 177 14.57 -2.32 -12.11
C PRO A 177 15.70 -1.39 -11.63
N ALA A 178 16.31 -1.73 -10.50
CA ALA A 178 17.61 -1.18 -10.16
C ALA A 178 18.63 -1.93 -11.03
N GLY A 179 19.47 -1.23 -11.78
CA GLY A 179 20.34 -1.83 -12.80
C GLY A 179 21.25 -2.97 -12.31
N ASP A 180 22.02 -3.55 -13.22
CA ASP A 180 22.70 -4.86 -13.09
C ASP A 180 23.78 -5.00 -11.98
N ARG A 181 23.96 -3.99 -11.11
CA ARG A 181 24.94 -4.05 -10.01
C ARG A 181 24.35 -4.79 -8.81
N MET A 182 24.79 -6.04 -8.67
CA MET A 182 24.50 -6.97 -7.58
C MET A 182 23.06 -7.50 -7.59
N ARG A 183 22.86 -8.58 -8.34
CA ARG A 183 21.79 -9.53 -8.06
C ARG A 183 22.14 -10.22 -6.74
N PRO A 184 21.36 -10.09 -5.66
CA PRO A 184 21.39 -11.12 -4.62
C PRO A 184 21.11 -12.45 -5.32
N ALA A 185 21.81 -13.51 -4.93
CA ALA A 185 21.94 -14.75 -5.71
C ALA A 185 20.62 -15.31 -6.29
N ASP A 186 19.48 -15.03 -5.65
CA ASP A 186 18.14 -15.46 -6.05
C ASP A 186 17.07 -14.34 -6.14
N GLY A 187 17.45 -13.06 -6.03
CA GLY A 187 16.49 -11.94 -5.91
C GLY A 187 16.60 -10.87 -6.99
N ARG A 188 15.47 -10.21 -7.29
CA ARG A 188 15.43 -9.03 -8.17
C ARG A 188 15.61 -7.77 -7.35
N LEU A 189 16.56 -6.91 -7.70
CA LEU A 189 16.69 -5.60 -7.08
C LEU A 189 15.81 -4.58 -7.79
N LEU A 190 14.95 -3.91 -7.04
CA LEU A 190 13.97 -2.95 -7.54
C LEU A 190 14.15 -1.62 -6.85
N ARG A 191 13.95 -0.53 -7.58
CA ARG A 191 13.79 0.80 -7.03
C ARG A 191 12.31 1.14 -6.98
N LEU A 192 11.78 1.44 -5.81
CA LEU A 192 10.46 2.00 -5.65
C LEU A 192 10.45 3.43 -6.16
N LEU A 193 9.39 3.77 -6.87
CA LEU A 193 9.20 5.09 -7.42
C LEU A 193 8.20 5.86 -6.57
N PRO A 194 8.38 7.19 -6.43
CA PRO A 194 7.48 7.96 -5.60
C PRO A 194 6.04 7.86 -6.08
N LEU A 195 5.11 7.69 -5.14
CA LEU A 195 3.68 7.74 -5.43
C LEU A 195 3.31 9.19 -5.78
N ARG A 196 3.15 9.47 -7.08
CA ARG A 196 2.77 10.77 -7.65
C ARG A 196 1.29 10.87 -7.94
#